data_AF-A0A5D0CZH5-F1
#
_entry.id   AF-A0A5D0CZH5-F1
#
_cell.length_a   1.000
_cell.length_b   1.000
_cell.length_c   1.000
_cell.angle_alpha   90.00
_cell.angle_beta   90.00
_cell.angle_gamma   90.00
#
_symmetry.space_group_name_H-M   'P 1'
#
loop_
_entity.id
_entity.type
_entity.pdbx_description
1 polymer ?
#
loop_
_entity_poly.entity_id
_entity_poly.type
_entity_poly.pdbx_seq_one_letter_code
_entity_poly.pdbx_strand_id
1 'polypeptide(L)'
;MYSSSEIRAVARKMSQGNADLKRMEKQFVSTVHETSSWWKGKAGQAFKEDYLGKTRSEIELLYAEIRDLETGLDRLAREVQAADDRRRAEAERKAKEELLKQQKNKK
;
A
#
# COMPACT_ATOMS: atom_id res chain seq x y z
N MET A 1 11.11 7.62 14.46
CA MET A 1 10.75 6.24 14.07
C MET A 1 9.27 6.28 13.75
N TYR A 2 8.84 5.84 12.58
CA TYR A 2 7.40 5.82 12.25
C TYR A 2 6.69 4.79 13.13
N SER A 3 5.53 5.17 13.65
CA SER A 3 4.62 4.29 14.37
C SER A 3 3.87 3.37 13.40
N SER A 4 3.43 2.21 13.91
CA SER A 4 2.58 1.28 13.15
C SER A 4 1.33 1.96 12.58
N SER A 5 0.73 2.90 13.31
CA SER A 5 -0.45 3.67 12.87
C SER A 5 -0.13 4.61 11.70
N GLU A 6 1.02 5.28 11.70
CA GLU A 6 1.48 6.13 10.58
C GLU A 6 1.73 5.29 9.33
N ILE A 7 2.37 4.13 9.46
CA ILE A 7 2.63 3.22 8.33
C ILE A 7 1.30 2.73 7.73
N ARG A 8 0.34 2.33 8.57
CA ARG A 8 -1.02 1.95 8.11
C ARG A 8 -1.78 3.11 7.48
N ALA A 9 -1.55 4.34 7.92
CA ALA A 9 -2.16 5.51 7.28
C ALA A 9 -1.63 5.70 5.85
N VAL A 10 -0.33 5.51 5.65
CA VAL A 10 0.29 5.53 4.31
C VAL A 10 -0.24 4.38 3.45
N ALA A 11 -0.30 3.15 3.98
CA ALA A 11 -0.85 2.00 3.25
C ALA A 11 -2.30 2.24 2.78
N ARG A 12 -3.13 2.85 3.63
CA ARG A 12 -4.51 3.22 3.25
C ARG A 12 -4.55 4.27 2.14
N LYS A 13 -3.69 5.29 2.19
CA LYS A 13 -3.58 6.28 1.10
C LYS A 13 -3.15 5.63 -0.21
N MET A 14 -2.21 4.69 -0.16
CA MET A 14 -1.77 3.90 -1.31
C MET A 14 -2.94 3.13 -1.93
N SER A 15 -3.70 2.41 -1.10
CA SER A 15 -4.87 1.64 -1.52
C SER A 15 -5.98 2.50 -2.13
N GLN A 16 -6.21 3.69 -1.57
CA GLN A 16 -7.13 4.67 -2.15
C GLN A 16 -6.64 5.13 -3.53
N GLY A 17 -5.36 5.51 -3.64
CA GLY A 17 -4.77 5.90 -4.92
C GLY A 17 -4.83 4.80 -5.99
N ASN A 18 -4.62 3.54 -5.59
CA ASN A 18 -4.77 2.36 -6.45
C ASN A 18 -6.22 2.23 -6.98
N ALA A 19 -7.21 2.42 -6.10
CA ALA A 19 -8.61 2.38 -6.50
C ALA A 19 -8.97 3.52 -7.48
N ASP A 20 -8.42 4.71 -7.26
CA ASP A 20 -8.62 5.86 -8.13
C ASP A 20 -7.95 5.65 -9.50
N LEU A 21 -6.72 5.12 -9.53
CA LEU A 21 -6.03 4.73 -10.77
C LEU A 21 -6.85 3.73 -11.58
N LYS A 22 -7.42 2.69 -10.95
CA LYS A 22 -8.28 1.71 -11.62
C LYS A 22 -9.55 2.32 -12.18
N ARG A 23 -10.10 3.35 -11.51
CA ARG A 23 -11.26 4.06 -12.02
C ARG A 23 -10.90 4.89 -13.25
N MET A 24 -9.77 5.60 -13.22
CA MET A 24 -9.28 6.38 -14.35
C MET A 24 -8.93 5.49 -15.55
N GLU A 25 -8.27 4.35 -15.32
CA GLU A 25 -7.98 3.37 -16.37
C GLU A 25 -9.27 2.90 -17.05
N LYS A 26 -10.30 2.50 -16.29
CA LYS A 26 -11.59 2.09 -16.86
C LYS A 26 -12.22 3.18 -17.72
N GLN A 27 -12.17 4.44 -17.27
CA GLN A 27 -12.67 5.57 -18.05
C GLN A 27 -11.86 5.73 -19.34
N PHE A 28 -10.53 5.66 -19.26
CA PHE A 28 -9.66 5.80 -20.41
C PHE A 28 -9.86 4.68 -21.44
N VAL A 29 -9.99 3.43 -20.98
CA VAL A 29 -10.35 2.27 -21.84
C VAL A 29 -11.68 2.52 -22.56
N SER A 30 -12.69 3.05 -21.87
CA SER A 30 -13.97 3.40 -22.48
C SER A 30 -13.79 4.46 -23.57
N THR A 31 -13.08 5.55 -23.26
CA THR A 31 -12.79 6.62 -24.21
C THR A 31 -12.02 6.12 -25.43
N VAL A 32 -11.02 5.25 -25.25
CA VAL A 32 -10.27 4.64 -26.34
C VAL A 32 -11.20 3.78 -27.20
N HIS A 33 -12.09 3.01 -26.60
CA HIS A 33 -13.05 2.18 -27.32
C HIS A 33 -14.01 3.05 -28.15
N GLU A 34 -14.60 4.08 -27.54
CA GLU A 34 -15.46 5.06 -28.21
C GLU A 34 -14.71 5.76 -29.35
N THR A 35 -13.48 6.22 -29.12
CA THR A 35 -12.65 6.87 -30.15
C THR A 35 -12.39 5.94 -31.32
N SER A 36 -12.07 4.66 -31.06
CA SER A 36 -11.84 3.65 -32.10
C SER A 36 -13.11 3.32 -32.90
N SER A 37 -14.30 3.64 -32.36
CA SER A 37 -15.58 3.37 -33.02
C SER A 37 -15.84 4.33 -34.19
N TRP A 38 -15.33 5.56 -34.15
CA TRP A 38 -15.52 6.55 -35.21
C TRP A 38 -14.22 6.96 -35.91
N TRP A 39 -13.06 6.83 -35.26
CA TRP A 39 -11.76 7.05 -35.90
C TRP A 39 -11.31 5.80 -36.67
N LYS A 40 -11.77 5.69 -37.92
CA LYS A 40 -11.43 4.59 -38.82
C LYS A 40 -10.12 4.83 -39.58
N GLY A 41 -9.48 3.75 -40.01
CA GLY A 41 -8.27 3.76 -40.82
C GLY A 41 -6.99 3.42 -40.05
N LYS A 42 -5.85 3.44 -40.76
CA LYS A 42 -4.54 3.00 -40.23
C LYS A 42 -4.12 3.73 -38.95
N ALA A 43 -4.41 5.03 -38.85
CA ALA A 43 -4.06 5.82 -37.66
C ALA A 43 -4.87 5.42 -36.41
N GLY A 44 -6.18 5.22 -36.55
CA GLY A 44 -7.02 4.76 -35.44
C GLY A 44 -6.70 3.32 -35.01
N GLN A 45 -6.32 2.47 -35.97
CA GLN A 45 -5.87 1.11 -35.67
C GLN A 45 -4.51 1.11 -34.94
N ALA A 46 -3.53 1.90 -35.41
CA ALA A 46 -2.24 2.04 -34.75
C ALA A 46 -2.38 2.59 -33.32
N PHE A 47 -3.25 3.58 -33.09
CA PHE A 47 -3.54 4.11 -31.76
C PHE A 47 -4.11 3.02 -30.83
N LYS A 48 -5.10 2.24 -31.31
CA LYS A 48 -5.68 1.14 -30.54
C LYS A 48 -4.65 0.06 -30.21
N GLU A 49 -3.82 -0.31 -31.17
CA GLU A 49 -2.77 -1.32 -31.00
C GLU A 49 -1.69 -0.87 -30.02
N ASP A 50 -1.25 0.40 -30.08
CA ASP A 50 -0.26 0.94 -29.16
C ASP A 50 -0.80 1.00 -27.72
N TYR A 51 -2.06 1.45 -27.56
CA TYR A 51 -2.70 1.48 -26.25
C TYR A 51 -2.88 0.07 -25.64
N LEU A 52 -3.45 -0.86 -26.41
CA LEU A 52 -3.70 -2.22 -25.93
C LEU A 52 -2.41 -3.01 -25.73
N GLY A 53 -1.38 -2.74 -26.53
CA GLY A 53 -0.15 -3.52 -26.56
C GLY A 53 0.95 -3.02 -25.62
N LYS A 54 1.04 -1.71 -25.36
CA LYS A 54 2.09 -1.13 -24.52
C LYS A 54 1.54 -0.48 -23.27
N THR A 55 0.68 0.54 -23.45
CA THR A 55 0.19 1.35 -22.33
C THR A 55 -0.54 0.49 -21.31
N ARG A 56 -1.39 -0.43 -21.76
CA ARG A 56 -2.09 -1.35 -20.85
C ARG A 56 -1.13 -2.25 -20.07
N SER A 57 -0.12 -2.82 -20.72
CA SER A 57 0.85 -3.68 -20.05
C SER A 57 1.69 -2.92 -19.02
N GLU A 58 2.07 -1.67 -19.31
CA GLU A 58 2.74 -0.80 -18.33
C GLU A 58 1.85 -0.48 -17.13
N ILE A 59 0.55 -0.24 -17.35
CA ILE A 59 -0.42 -0.03 -16.28
C ILE A 59 -0.57 -1.30 -15.42
N GLU A 60 -0.60 -2.48 -16.03
CA GLU A 60 -0.67 -3.76 -15.31
C GLU A 60 0.58 -4.00 -14.45
N LEU A 61 1.77 -3.66 -14.95
CA LEU A 61 3.02 -3.70 -14.18
C LEU A 61 2.98 -2.73 -12.99
N LEU A 62 2.52 -1.50 -13.21
CA LEU A 62 2.36 -0.51 -12.14
C LEU A 62 1.43 -1.03 -11.04
N TYR A 63 0.33 -1.71 -11.38
CA TYR A 63 -0.56 -2.29 -10.37
C TYR A 63 0.08 -3.42 -9.58
N ALA A 64 0.98 -4.20 -10.19
CA ALA A 64 1.74 -5.22 -9.48
C ALA A 64 2.68 -4.55 -8.46
N GLU A 65 3.43 -3.53 -8.87
CA GLU A 65 4.34 -2.79 -7.99
C GLU A 65 3.60 -2.11 -6.82
N ILE A 66 2.44 -1.51 -7.09
CA ILE A 66 1.60 -0.91 -6.04
C ILE A 66 1.16 -1.97 -5.02
N ARG A 67 0.76 -3.17 -5.47
CA ARG A 67 0.34 -4.26 -4.58
C ARG A 67 1.50 -4.78 -3.73
N ASP A 68 2.70 -4.86 -4.31
CA ASP A 68 3.90 -5.26 -3.58
C ASP A 68 4.25 -4.23 -2.49
N LEU A 69 4.12 -2.94 -2.80
CA LEU A 69 4.29 -1.85 -1.83
C LEU A 69 3.22 -1.87 -0.72
N GLU A 70 1.94 -2.08 -1.06
CA GLU A 70 0.86 -2.24 -0.09
C GLU A 70 1.17 -3.38 0.88
N THR A 71 1.58 -4.54 0.36
CA THR A 71 1.95 -5.72 1.15
C THR A 71 3.17 -5.46 2.03
N GLY A 72 4.18 -4.77 1.49
CA GLY A 72 5.39 -4.38 2.21
C GLY A 72 5.10 -3.43 3.37
N LEU A 73 4.23 -2.43 3.17
CA LEU A 73 3.82 -1.50 4.22
C LEU A 73 3.03 -2.21 5.33
N ASP A 74 2.13 -3.12 4.97
CA ASP A 74 1.35 -3.88 5.95
C ASP A 74 2.25 -4.79 6.79
N ARG A 75 3.24 -5.43 6.16
CA ARG A 75 4.26 -6.21 6.86
C ARG A 75 5.08 -5.32 7.80
N LEU A 76 5.58 -4.19 7.32
CA LEU A 76 6.37 -3.25 8.11
C LEU A 76 5.57 -2.75 9.33
N ALA A 77 4.29 -2.42 9.16
CA ALA A 77 3.44 -2.00 10.27
C ALA A 77 3.31 -3.09 11.34
N ARG A 78 3.19 -4.36 10.95
CA ARG A 78 3.15 -5.49 11.89
C ARG A 78 4.47 -5.68 12.61
N GLU A 79 5.59 -5.58 11.91
CA GLU A 79 6.93 -5.70 12.50
C GLU A 79 7.21 -4.58 13.51
N VAL A 80 6.83 -3.33 13.18
CA VAL A 80 6.93 -2.19 14.10
C VAL A 80 6.04 -2.37 15.33
N GLN A 81 4.79 -2.80 15.14
CA GLN A 81 3.89 -3.09 16.26
C GLN A 81 4.48 -4.15 17.21
N ALA A 82 4.98 -5.25 16.65
CA ALA A 82 5.57 -6.33 17.43
C ALA A 82 6.82 -5.87 18.20
N ALA A 83 7.65 -5.02 17.59
CA ALA A 83 8.82 -4.43 18.25
C ALA A 83 8.42 -3.52 19.42
N ASP A 84 7.40 -2.68 19.23
CA ASP A 84 6.90 -1.78 20.27
C ASP A 84 6.22 -2.53 21.42
N ASP A 85 5.46 -3.59 21.12
CA ASP A 85 4.80 -4.42 22.14
C ASP A 85 5.84 -5.16 22.99
N ARG A 86 6.93 -5.67 22.39
CA ARG A 86 8.04 -6.27 23.14
C ARG A 86 8.71 -5.27 24.08
N ARG A 87 8.99 -4.05 23.61
CA ARG A 87 9.58 -2.99 24.44
C ARG A 87 8.69 -2.63 25.63
N ARG A 88 7.37 -2.52 25.41
CA ARG A 88 6.40 -2.24 26.48
C ARG A 88 6.35 -3.38 27.50
N ALA A 89 6.25 -4.63 27.03
CA ALA A 89 6.23 -5.79 27.91
C ALA A 89 7.51 -5.90 28.78
N GLU A 90 8.69 -5.64 28.20
CA GLU A 90 9.94 -5.61 28.96
C GLU A 90 9.99 -4.49 29.99
N ALA A 91 9.53 -3.29 29.64
CA ALA A 91 9.47 -2.16 30.57
C ALA A 91 8.51 -2.44 31.74
N GLU A 92 7.34 -3.00 31.46
CA GLU A 92 6.37 -3.41 32.49
C GLU A 92 6.93 -4.50 33.39
N ARG A 93 7.65 -5.48 32.84
CA ARG A 93 8.29 -6.54 33.62
C ARG A 93 9.34 -5.95 34.57
N LYS A 94 10.22 -5.08 34.06
CA LYS A 94 11.23 -4.40 34.88
C LYS A 94 10.60 -3.56 35.99
N ALA A 95 9.56 -2.78 35.67
CA ALA A 95 8.85 -1.96 36.65
C ALA A 95 8.21 -2.82 37.76
N LYS A 96 7.61 -3.96 37.41
CA LYS A 96 7.05 -4.91 38.39
C LYS A 96 8.14 -5.52 39.28
N GLU A 97 9.28 -5.91 38.69
CA GLU A 97 10.41 -6.46 39.45
C GLU A 97 11.00 -5.43 40.43
N GLU A 98 11.13 -4.17 40.03
CA GLU A 98 11.59 -3.08 40.90
C GLU A 98 10.63 -2.79 42.05
N LEU A 99 9.32 -2.75 41.77
CA LEU A 99 8.28 -2.61 42.80
C LEU A 99 8.36 -3.75 43.82
N LEU A 100 8.52 -4.99 43.37
CA LEU A 100 8.67 -6.15 44.27
C LEU A 100 9.94 -6.07 45.12
N LYS A 101 11.07 -5.61 44.54
CA LYS A 101 12.31 -5.40 45.30
C LYS A 101 12.16 -4.31 46.36
N GLN A 102 11.50 -3.19 46.03
CA GLN A 102 11.25 -2.11 46.99
C GLN A 102 10.32 -2.54 48.13
N GLN A 103 9.31 -3.38 47.84
CA GLN A 103 8.43 -3.94 48.87
C GLN A 103 9.16 -4.92 49.79
N LYS A 104 10.10 -5.72 49.26
CA LYS A 104 10.93 -6.63 50.06
C LYS A 104 11.94 -5.91 50.95
N ASN A 105 12.51 -4.79 50.50
CA ASN A 105 13.47 -4.01 51.29
C ASN A 105 12.81 -3.10 52.36
N LYS A 106 11.48 -2.93 52.34
CA LYS A 106 10.72 -2.16 53.34
C LYS A 106 10.11 -3.01 54.46
N LYS A 107 10.25 -4.34 54.40
CA LYS A 107 9.90 -5.29 55.47
C LYS A 107 11.17 -5.77 56.15
#